data_AF-A0A1G7P449-F1
#
_entry.id   AF-A0A1G7P449-F1
#
_cell.length_a   1.000
_cell.length_b   1.000
_cell.length_c   1.000
_cell.angle_alpha   90.00
_cell.angle_beta   90.00
_cell.angle_gamma   90.00
#
_symmetry.space_group_name_H-M   'P 1'
#
loop_
_entity.id
_entity.type
_entity.pdbx_description
1 polymer ?
#
loop_
_entity_poly.entity_id
_entity_poly.type
_entity_poly.pdbx_seq_one_letter_code
_entity_poly.pdbx_strand_id
1 'polypeptide(L)'
;MSRSPAQPARAVRLLAVLERDGPTCIWCGRGFAALIGPTTEHVVPRVKGGPSRLENEVAACRRCNAQRGHRGPVEWLEECLRRGWDPDEARLGRSLAVLAEVIEREGGQRRARPYLDAQLRRLHRRSGGRAMPA
;
A
#
# COMPACT_ATOMS: atom_id res chain seq x y z
N MET A 1 19.96 -4.47 24.91
CA MET A 1 19.43 -3.94 23.63
C MET A 1 19.07 -5.12 22.75
N SER A 2 17.83 -5.60 22.82
CA SER A 2 17.38 -6.70 21.97
C SER A 2 17.35 -6.21 20.53
N ARG A 3 18.28 -6.70 19.70
CA ARG A 3 18.23 -6.48 18.26
C ARG A 3 16.92 -7.09 17.76
N SER A 4 16.00 -6.27 17.26
CA SER A 4 14.86 -6.78 16.51
C SER A 4 15.38 -7.73 15.42
N PRO A 5 14.75 -8.89 15.21
CA PRO A 5 15.18 -9.83 14.18
C PRO A 5 15.29 -9.12 12.83
N ALA A 6 16.31 -9.48 12.05
CA ALA A 6 16.50 -8.92 10.72
C ALA A 6 15.23 -9.14 9.89
N GLN A 7 14.76 -8.09 9.22
CA GLN A 7 13.55 -8.21 8.40
C GLN A 7 13.77 -9.25 7.28
N PRO A 8 12.75 -10.07 6.97
CA PRO A 8 12.87 -11.07 5.92
C PRO A 8 13.15 -10.41 4.57
N ALA A 9 13.81 -11.14 3.67
CA ALA A 9 14.13 -10.65 2.33
C ALA A 9 12.86 -10.17 1.60
N ARG A 10 13.01 -9.16 0.74
CA ARG A 10 11.88 -8.56 -0.01
C ARG A 10 11.07 -9.57 -0.80
N ALA A 11 11.72 -10.59 -1.38
CA ALA A 11 11.03 -11.65 -2.10
C ALA A 11 10.08 -12.47 -1.19
N VAL A 12 10.52 -12.78 0.03
CA VAL A 12 9.71 -13.49 1.03
C VAL A 12 8.51 -12.64 1.45
N ARG A 13 8.71 -11.33 1.65
CA ARG A 13 7.58 -10.43 1.96
C ARG A 13 6.61 -10.30 0.80
N LEU A 14 7.08 -10.29 -0.45
CA LEU A 14 6.20 -10.26 -1.60
C LEU A 14 5.31 -11.52 -1.67
N LEU A 15 5.87 -12.69 -1.36
CA LEU A 15 5.07 -13.92 -1.27
C LEU A 15 4.01 -13.81 -0.17
N ALA A 16 4.37 -13.32 1.02
CA ALA A 16 3.41 -13.09 2.10
C ALA A 16 2.32 -12.06 1.74
N VAL A 17 2.66 -11.00 0.98
CA VAL A 17 1.68 -10.04 0.46
C VAL A 17 0.72 -10.70 -0.53
N LEU A 18 1.22 -11.57 -1.41
CA LEU A 18 0.38 -12.28 -2.38
C LEU A 18 -0.56 -13.29 -1.69
N GLU A 19 -0.10 -13.93 -0.62
CA GLU A 19 -0.92 -14.81 0.21
C GLU A 19 -1.98 -14.02 0.99
N ARG A 20 -1.61 -12.88 1.57
CA ARG A 20 -2.53 -12.01 2.34
C ARG A 20 -3.60 -11.36 1.48
N ASP A 21 -3.21 -10.81 0.32
CA ASP A 21 -4.06 -9.93 -0.48
C ASP A 21 -4.58 -10.58 -1.77
N GLY A 22 -4.11 -11.78 -2.08
CA GLY A 22 -4.38 -12.46 -3.35
C GLY A 22 -3.51 -11.99 -4.53
N PRO A 23 -3.49 -12.77 -5.62
CA PRO A 23 -2.57 -12.58 -6.73
C PRO A 23 -3.05 -11.56 -7.77
N THR A 24 -3.47 -10.37 -7.34
CA THR A 24 -3.95 -9.29 -8.22
C THR A 24 -3.20 -7.99 -7.99
N CYS A 25 -3.06 -7.19 -9.05
CA CYS A 25 -2.49 -5.85 -8.96
C CYS A 25 -3.45 -4.90 -8.24
N ILE A 26 -3.02 -4.31 -7.13
CA ILE A 26 -3.84 -3.35 -6.37
C ILE A 26 -4.36 -2.16 -7.20
N TRP A 27 -3.63 -1.74 -8.23
CA TRP A 27 -3.96 -0.53 -8.99
C TRP A 27 -4.82 -0.76 -10.24
N CYS A 28 -4.75 -1.94 -10.86
CA CYS A 28 -5.47 -2.19 -12.11
C CYS A 28 -6.36 -3.42 -12.10
N GLY A 29 -6.43 -4.14 -10.97
CA GLY A 29 -7.27 -5.32 -10.78
C GLY A 29 -6.78 -6.58 -11.50
N ARG A 30 -5.86 -6.46 -12.46
CA ARG A 30 -5.37 -7.60 -13.25
C ARG A 30 -4.70 -8.65 -12.36
N GLY A 31 -5.07 -9.91 -12.57
CA GLY A 31 -4.38 -11.07 -12.00
C GLY A 31 -2.94 -11.17 -12.49
N PHE A 32 -2.06 -11.64 -11.62
CA PHE A 32 -0.69 -11.94 -11.99
C PHE A 32 -0.60 -13.26 -12.76
N ALA A 33 0.19 -13.26 -13.82
CA ALA A 33 0.40 -14.39 -14.73
C ALA A 33 1.78 -14.27 -15.38
N ALA A 34 2.15 -15.20 -16.27
CA ALA A 34 3.47 -15.23 -16.92
C ALA A 34 3.92 -13.87 -17.51
N LEU A 35 3.01 -13.13 -18.14
CA LEU A 35 3.30 -11.82 -18.74
C LEU A 35 3.12 -10.63 -17.78
N ILE A 36 2.43 -10.83 -16.65
CA ILE A 36 2.10 -9.78 -15.69
C ILE A 36 2.61 -10.23 -14.31
N GLY A 37 3.89 -9.95 -14.05
CA GLY A 37 4.51 -10.29 -12.78
C GLY A 37 4.20 -9.29 -11.65
N PRO A 38 4.14 -9.75 -10.39
CA PRO A 38 4.02 -8.89 -9.24
C PRO A 38 5.34 -8.17 -8.90
N THR A 39 5.21 -7.00 -8.32
CA THR A 39 6.29 -6.24 -7.68
C THR A 39 5.79 -5.74 -6.34
N THR A 40 6.70 -5.59 -5.37
CA THR A 40 6.33 -4.97 -4.09
C THR A 40 6.23 -3.46 -4.25
N GLU A 41 5.08 -2.91 -3.89
CA GLU A 41 4.75 -1.49 -3.88
C GLU A 41 4.64 -1.00 -2.44
N HIS A 42 5.16 0.20 -2.16
CA HIS A 42 5.02 0.83 -0.85
C HIS A 42 3.84 1.79 -0.86
N VAL A 43 2.77 1.49 -0.12
CA VAL A 43 1.56 2.32 -0.10
C VAL A 43 1.90 3.77 0.29
N VAL A 44 2.64 3.94 1.40
CA VAL A 44 3.34 5.19 1.72
C VAL A 44 4.74 5.13 1.10
N PRO A 45 5.07 5.99 0.11
CA PRO A 45 6.39 5.96 -0.52
C PRO A 45 7.52 6.16 0.47
N ARG A 46 8.64 5.45 0.26
CA ARG A 46 9.84 5.59 1.11
C ARG A 46 10.38 7.02 1.17
N VAL A 47 10.30 7.76 0.06
CA VAL A 47 10.68 9.19 -0.01
C VAL A 47 9.80 10.10 0.86
N LYS A 48 8.62 9.62 1.27
CA LYS A 48 7.71 10.28 2.22
C LYS A 48 7.85 9.72 3.65
N GLY A 49 8.87 8.90 3.91
CA GLY A 49 9.14 8.29 5.21
C GLY A 49 8.48 6.93 5.44
N GLY A 50 7.82 6.34 4.43
CA GLY A 50 7.16 5.04 4.58
C GLY A 50 8.14 3.90 4.90
N PRO A 51 7.87 3.07 5.93
CA PRO A 51 8.74 1.96 6.30
C PRO A 51 8.67 0.81 5.27
N SER A 52 9.77 0.07 5.10
CA SER A 52 9.77 -1.18 4.31
C SER A 52 9.35 -2.35 5.19
N ARG A 53 8.05 -2.52 5.41
CA ARG A 53 7.47 -3.59 6.22
C ARG A 53 6.17 -4.10 5.59
N LEU A 54 5.73 -5.28 6.02
CA LEU A 54 4.61 -5.99 5.40
C LEU A 54 3.32 -5.14 5.36
N GLU A 55 3.06 -4.34 6.39
CA GLU A 55 1.88 -3.47 6.51
C GLU A 55 1.90 -2.28 5.54
N ASN A 56 3.08 -1.87 5.07
CA ASN A 56 3.23 -0.82 4.06
C ASN A 56 3.39 -1.39 2.64
N GLU A 57 3.43 -2.71 2.49
CA GLU A 57 3.76 -3.39 1.24
C GLU A 57 2.52 -4.07 0.65
N VAL A 58 2.28 -3.82 -0.65
CA VAL A 58 1.19 -4.40 -1.45
C VAL A 58 1.73 -4.90 -2.80
N ALA A 59 0.97 -5.74 -3.50
CA ALA A 59 1.36 -6.23 -4.81
C ALA A 59 0.85 -5.32 -5.95
N ALA A 60 1.77 -4.88 -6.81
CA ALA A 60 1.44 -4.12 -8.01
C ALA A 60 2.19 -4.69 -9.22
N CYS A 61 1.59 -4.66 -10.41
CA CYS A 61 2.30 -5.01 -11.64
C CYS A 61 3.38 -3.95 -11.95
N ARG A 62 4.43 -4.35 -12.67
CA ARG A 62 5.56 -3.47 -13.02
C ARG A 62 5.11 -2.16 -13.67
N ARG A 63 4.12 -2.21 -14.57
CA ARG A 63 3.58 -1.03 -15.27
C ARG A 63 2.96 -0.02 -14.29
N CYS A 64 2.04 -0.48 -13.43
CA CYS A 64 1.34 0.41 -12.51
C CYS A 64 2.28 0.96 -11.43
N ASN A 65 3.18 0.13 -10.89
CA ASN A 65 4.18 0.55 -9.92
C ASN A 65 5.10 1.65 -10.51
N ALA A 66 5.64 1.43 -11.71
CA ALA A 66 6.50 2.40 -12.38
C ALA A 66 5.76 3.72 -12.69
N GLN A 67 4.51 3.64 -13.18
CA GLN A 67 3.73 4.84 -13.48
C GLN A 67 3.37 5.63 -12.22
N ARG A 68 3.05 4.97 -11.10
CA ARG A 68 2.73 5.66 -9.85
C ARG A 68 3.88 6.56 -9.39
N GLY A 69 5.11 6.03 -9.41
CA GLY A 69 6.30 6.75 -8.96
C GLY A 69 6.19 7.15 -7.48
N HIS A 70 6.21 8.45 -7.21
CA HIS A 70 6.13 9.00 -5.84
C HIS A 70 4.78 9.66 -5.52
N ARG A 71 3.78 9.48 -6.39
CA ARG A 71 2.43 10.03 -6.18
C ARG A 71 1.77 9.45 -4.94
N GLY A 72 0.86 10.22 -4.36
CA GLY A 72 0.10 9.77 -3.21
C GLY A 72 -0.77 8.56 -3.55
N PRO A 73 -0.94 7.59 -2.63
CA PRO A 73 -1.76 6.41 -2.92
C PRO A 73 -3.19 6.78 -3.29
N VAL A 74 -3.80 7.78 -2.62
CA VAL A 74 -5.18 8.19 -2.93
C VAL A 74 -5.27 8.96 -4.25
N GLU A 75 -4.29 9.82 -4.54
CA GLU A 75 -4.19 10.51 -5.83
C GLU A 75 -4.06 9.50 -7.00
N TRP A 76 -3.25 8.45 -6.80
CA TRP A 76 -3.05 7.43 -7.81
C TRP A 76 -4.25 6.50 -7.96
N LEU A 77 -4.95 6.18 -6.86
CA LEU A 77 -6.24 5.51 -6.89
C LEU A 77 -7.23 6.27 -7.79
N GLU A 78 -7.38 7.58 -7.58
CA GLU A 78 -8.27 8.43 -8.38
C GLU A 78 -7.88 8.43 -9.86
N GLU A 79 -6.59 8.45 -10.17
CA GLU A 79 -6.08 8.35 -11.54
C GLU A 79 -6.35 6.98 -12.17
N CYS A 80 -6.22 5.88 -11.41
CA CYS A 80 -6.55 4.55 -11.89
C CYS A 80 -8.04 4.46 -12.27
N LEU A 81 -8.92 5.02 -11.43
CA LEU A 81 -10.36 5.08 -11.70
C LEU A 81 -10.68 5.95 -12.92
N ARG A 82 -10.04 7.12 -13.07
CA ARG A 82 -10.19 7.96 -14.27
C ARG A 82 -9.79 7.24 -15.55
N ARG A 83 -8.84 6.30 -15.48
CA ARG A 83 -8.41 5.46 -16.61
C ARG A 83 -9.34 4.27 -16.88
N GLY A 84 -10.43 4.13 -16.12
CA GLY A 84 -11.34 2.99 -16.21
C GLY A 84 -10.71 1.68 -15.73
N TRP A 85 -9.70 1.75 -14.85
CA TRP A 85 -9.17 0.56 -14.19
C TRP A 85 -10.01 0.20 -12.95
N ASP A 86 -9.80 -1.01 -12.44
CA ASP A 86 -10.45 -1.52 -11.24
C ASP A 86 -9.43 -1.65 -10.09
N PRO A 87 -9.01 -0.52 -9.46
CA PRO A 87 -8.14 -0.56 -8.31
C PRO A 87 -8.87 -1.08 -7.06
N ASP A 88 -8.16 -1.84 -6.24
CA ASP A 88 -8.68 -2.37 -4.97
C ASP A 88 -8.58 -1.30 -3.86
N GLU A 89 -9.57 -0.41 -3.85
CA GLU A 89 -9.69 0.68 -2.88
C GLU A 89 -9.81 0.15 -1.44
N ALA A 90 -10.54 -0.96 -1.24
CA ALA A 90 -10.74 -1.54 0.07
C ALA A 90 -9.41 -2.05 0.66
N ARG A 91 -8.60 -2.75 -0.14
CA ARG A 91 -7.24 -3.16 0.26
C ARG A 91 -6.36 -1.97 0.57
N LEU A 92 -6.41 -0.92 -0.24
CA LEU A 92 -5.65 0.30 0.03
C LEU A 92 -6.03 0.91 1.39
N GLY A 93 -7.34 0.99 1.69
CA GLY A 93 -7.85 1.46 2.96
C GLY A 93 -7.35 0.63 4.15
N ARG A 94 -7.47 -0.70 4.07
CA ARG A 94 -6.97 -1.61 5.11
C ARG A 94 -5.47 -1.47 5.33
N SER A 95 -4.66 -1.40 4.26
CA SER A 95 -3.20 -1.23 4.40
C SER A 95 -2.84 0.09 5.07
N LEU A 96 -3.50 1.20 4.72
CA LEU A 96 -3.25 2.49 5.37
C LEU A 96 -3.64 2.49 6.86
N ALA A 97 -4.78 1.87 7.19
CA ALA A 97 -5.27 1.79 8.58
C ALA A 97 -4.35 0.93 9.45
N VAL A 98 -4.04 -0.30 9.02
CA VAL A 98 -3.10 -1.20 9.72
C VAL A 98 -1.73 -0.55 9.86
N LEU A 99 -1.25 0.15 8.82
CA LEU A 99 0.02 0.86 8.91
C LEU A 99 0.00 1.93 10.00
N ALA A 100 -1.11 2.66 10.15
CA ALA A 100 -1.26 3.72 11.14
C ALA A 100 -1.23 3.13 12.55
N GLU A 101 -2.02 2.10 12.81
CA GLU A 101 -2.05 1.39 14.10
C GLU A 101 -0.66 0.90 14.52
N VAL A 102 0.09 0.29 13.58
CA VAL A 102 1.43 -0.21 13.88
C VAL A 102 2.42 0.95 14.11
N ILE A 103 2.30 2.07 13.38
CA ILE A 103 3.13 3.26 13.66
C ILE A 103 2.83 3.83 15.04
N GLU A 104 1.56 3.89 15.44
CA GLU A 104 1.16 4.40 16.75
C GLU A 104 1.66 3.51 17.89
N ARG A 105 1.53 2.18 17.73
CA ARG A 105 2.00 1.20 18.71
C ARG A 105 3.52 1.22 18.90
N GLU A 106 4.28 1.29 17.80
CA GLU A 106 5.74 1.11 17.83
C GLU A 106 6.52 2.43 17.95
N GLY A 107 5.90 3.56 17.60
CA GLY A 107 6.58 4.85 17.55
C GLY A 107 7.65 4.95 16.44
N GLY A 108 8.55 5.93 16.56
CA GLY A 108 9.72 6.08 15.68
C GLY A 108 9.48 6.61 14.26
N GLN A 109 8.29 6.47 13.67
CA GLN A 109 7.98 6.87 12.29
C GLN A 109 7.43 8.30 12.16
N ARG A 110 8.05 9.27 12.84
CA ARG A 110 7.57 10.66 12.93
C ARG A 110 7.35 11.34 11.57
N ARG A 111 8.13 10.97 10.54
CA ARG A 111 8.00 11.53 9.19
C ARG A 111 6.82 10.96 8.41
N ALA A 112 6.48 9.69 8.63
CA ALA A 112 5.40 9.02 7.89
C ALA A 112 4.01 9.38 8.43
N ARG A 113 3.88 9.60 9.75
CA ARG A 113 2.58 9.77 10.41
C ARG A 113 1.72 10.90 9.82
N PRO A 114 2.20 12.16 9.69
CA PRO A 114 1.37 13.24 9.15
C PRO A 114 0.92 12.97 7.71
N TYR A 115 1.78 12.34 6.91
CA TYR A 115 1.47 11.96 5.55
C TYR A 115 0.39 10.86 5.50
N LEU A 116 0.55 9.82 6.32
CA LEU A 116 -0.40 8.73 6.43
C LEU A 116 -1.79 9.23 6.87
N ASP A 117 -1.85 10.05 7.91
CA ASP A 117 -3.11 10.64 8.40
C ASP A 117 -3.79 11.48 7.31
N ALA A 118 -3.01 12.22 6.53
CA ALA A 118 -3.53 12.98 5.39
C ALA A 118 -4.10 12.08 4.30
N GLN A 119 -3.46 10.94 3.99
CA GLN A 119 -3.97 9.98 3.03
C GLN A 119 -5.26 9.31 3.54
N LEU A 120 -5.31 8.88 4.81
CA LEU A 120 -6.51 8.31 5.43
C LEU A 120 -7.69 9.28 5.38
N ARG A 121 -7.48 10.55 5.76
CA ARG A 121 -8.53 11.58 5.66
C ARG A 121 -8.99 11.80 4.22
N ARG A 122 -8.07 11.77 3.25
CA ARG A 122 -8.42 11.94 1.83
C ARG A 122 -9.26 10.78 1.33
N LEU A 123 -8.87 9.55 1.66
CA LEU A 123 -9.59 8.34 1.30
C LEU A 123 -11.00 8.34 1.91
N HIS A 124 -11.13 8.64 3.20
CA HIS A 124 -12.42 8.69 3.89
C HIS A 124 -13.39 9.71 3.26
N ARG A 125 -12.91 10.92 2.92
CA ARG A 125 -13.73 11.92 2.22
C ARG A 125 -14.17 11.43 0.84
N ARG A 126 -13.28 10.76 0.11
CA ARG A 126 -13.57 10.17 -1.21
C ARG A 126 -14.68 9.10 -1.10
N SER A 127 -14.62 8.23 -0.10
CA SER A 127 -15.62 7.18 0.11
C SER A 127 -16.94 7.70 0.71
N GLY A 128 -17.17 9.01 0.72
CA GLY A 128 -18.41 9.63 1.23
C GLY A 128 -18.61 9.49 2.73
N GLY A 129 -17.52 9.34 3.50
CA GLY A 129 -17.60 9.19 4.96
C GLY A 129 -18.04 7.80 5.45
N ARG A 130 -18.27 6.83 4.54
CA ARG A 130 -18.50 5.44 4.96
C ARG A 130 -17.22 4.85 5.53
N ALA A 131 -17.33 4.21 6.70
CA ALA A 131 -16.25 3.38 7.22
C ALA A 131 -15.94 2.27 6.20
N MET A 132 -14.66 2.12 5.84
CA MET A 132 -14.22 1.00 5.00
C MET A 132 -14.32 -0.30 5.82
N PRO A 133 -14.86 -1.39 5.27
CA PRO A 133 -14.91 -2.65 5.98
C PRO A 133 -13.47 -3.13 6.28
N ALA A 134 -13.28 -3.55 7.54
CA ALA A 134 -12.04 -4.12 8.05
C ALA A 134 -11.65 -5.39 7.30
#